data_AF-A0A535FK89-F1
#
_entry.id   AF-A0A535FK89-F1
#
_cell.length_a   1.000
_cell.length_b   1.000
_cell.length_c   1.000
_cell.angle_alpha   90.00
_cell.angle_beta   90.00
_cell.angle_gamma   90.00
#
_symmetry.space_group_name_H-M   'P 1'
#
loop_
_entity.id
_entity.type
_entity.pdbx_description
1 polymer ?
#
loop_
_entity_poly.entity_id
_entity_poly.type
_entity_poly.pdbx_seq_one_letter_code
_entity_poly.pdbx_strand_id
1 'polypeptide(L)'
;MYDRSGWYSTLVEQIEAQDADRVLKDKYSSLLQVELGLRLIERLAFFDEPITVLWVLLCDNPIPNPRLQTLSVQQRHEIANARTLLPFSGRFNWENMLIFYAMIAEQWRCYRVSPDHLDTQKVCNLQSHQERLVVYDEVLESTLPFAKRKISRAKEERYFFDAITSEGKQVITVDIDQDTADMVKTSLPWFSEPRQRKPLEYSHDDFCDIARDIEHLRQKHNLLTVLGSRRNWVDLVEDVLGYRAILPDGSLADRNKVPLRIDGHAYVVGAVAAGKSTIAKLILADAALHPEKDLRITLVVADTMSALNLADEINTLFCKPTEQPVAVPLIGRTTRDQHLRRIYRSSKFGDDHWALRWLNTACPLQALATNTTPCCTRPGTEPCESLYLPLKEPVGRKTYHFCPLFAVCPSKQQYRDMSTACIWITTPGALGKSSVPSQIEKRKVHLTEIVYEQSDLVIFDEADTVQEWFDNLFAEEVVLTNGSDGLLDVEDVETAQVWIPRRTQPAPTRRWVEAERHSLASISSILSNLTDRQHAPILRHWIGRNYFTALTLAYKLARRLLGLPKWEECLGQDRIDTDKRAQQIVSRAARSSLSAGAYYAYFACSRRQRP
;
A
#
# COMPACT_ATOMS: atom_id res chain seq x y z
N MET A 1 -0.22 -7.92 -2.28
CA MET A 1 0.30 -8.70 -1.13
C MET A 1 0.44 -10.17 -1.53
N TYR A 2 1.66 -10.70 -1.42
CA TYR A 2 2.00 -12.06 -1.80
C TYR A 2 1.49 -13.12 -0.80
N ASP A 3 1.37 -14.37 -1.24
CA ASP A 3 1.09 -15.50 -0.37
C ASP A 3 2.35 -15.84 0.45
N ARG A 4 2.23 -15.71 1.77
CA ARG A 4 3.33 -15.99 2.71
C ARG A 4 3.29 -17.41 3.28
N SER A 5 2.21 -18.14 3.03
CA SER A 5 1.91 -19.40 3.70
C SER A 5 1.86 -20.61 2.78
N GLY A 6 1.51 -20.40 1.51
CA GLY A 6 1.33 -21.49 0.55
C GLY A 6 2.59 -22.35 0.35
N TRP A 7 3.78 -21.76 0.48
CA TRP A 7 5.04 -22.47 0.23
C TRP A 7 5.38 -23.53 1.28
N TYR A 8 4.93 -23.36 2.53
CA TYR A 8 5.23 -24.31 3.61
C TYR A 8 4.06 -25.22 3.97
N SER A 9 2.85 -25.05 3.39
CA SER A 9 1.67 -25.81 3.82
C SER A 9 1.84 -27.33 3.65
N THR A 10 2.40 -27.76 2.53
CA THR A 10 2.66 -29.19 2.27
C THR A 10 3.75 -29.75 3.18
N LEU A 11 4.79 -28.95 3.49
CA LEU A 11 5.82 -29.36 4.43
C LEU A 11 5.27 -29.48 5.86
N VAL A 12 4.37 -28.58 6.26
CA VAL A 12 3.69 -28.67 7.56
C VAL A 12 2.87 -29.96 7.64
N GLU A 13 2.09 -30.30 6.61
CA GLU A 13 1.31 -31.55 6.59
C GLU A 13 2.21 -32.80 6.69
N GLN A 14 3.37 -32.79 6.03
CA GLN A 14 4.35 -33.88 6.10
C GLN A 14 4.96 -34.02 7.50
N ILE A 15 5.34 -32.90 8.13
CA ILE A 15 5.92 -32.90 9.48
C ILE A 15 4.85 -33.29 10.51
N GLU A 16 3.62 -32.80 10.37
CA GLU A 16 2.48 -33.18 11.22
C GLU A 16 2.18 -34.68 11.16
N ALA A 17 2.33 -35.31 9.98
CA ALA A 17 2.17 -36.75 9.83
C ALA A 17 3.28 -37.56 10.54
N GLN A 18 4.48 -36.99 10.67
CA GLN A 18 5.62 -37.61 11.34
C GLN A 18 5.63 -37.36 12.86
N ASP A 19 5.06 -36.23 13.31
CA ASP A 19 4.98 -35.83 14.72
C ASP A 19 3.78 -36.48 15.43
N ALA A 20 3.81 -37.82 15.54
CA ALA A 20 2.74 -38.60 16.17
C ALA A 20 2.41 -38.13 17.60
N ASP A 21 3.43 -37.70 18.35
CA ASP A 21 3.31 -37.23 19.73
C ASP A 21 2.95 -35.72 19.83
N ARG A 22 2.83 -35.02 18.68
CA ARG A 22 2.49 -33.60 18.59
C ARG A 22 3.43 -32.69 19.39
N VAL A 23 4.71 -33.03 19.45
CA VAL A 23 5.76 -32.29 20.16
C VAL A 23 5.99 -30.90 19.56
N LEU A 24 5.75 -30.75 18.26
CA LEU A 24 5.91 -29.52 17.49
C LEU A 24 4.59 -28.77 17.26
N LYS A 25 3.52 -29.15 17.96
CA LYS A 25 2.23 -28.45 17.85
C LYS A 25 2.41 -26.94 18.06
N ASP A 26 1.87 -26.16 17.13
CA ASP A 26 1.97 -24.69 17.04
C ASP A 26 3.39 -24.16 16.72
N LYS A 27 4.35 -25.02 16.35
CA LYS A 27 5.74 -24.65 16.04
C LYS A 27 6.17 -24.90 14.59
N TYR A 28 5.37 -25.61 13.79
CA TYR A 28 5.75 -26.06 12.45
C TYR A 28 6.11 -24.91 11.50
N SER A 29 5.30 -23.86 11.46
CA SER A 29 5.57 -22.69 10.59
C SER A 29 6.83 -21.95 11.01
N SER A 30 7.01 -21.73 12.32
CA SER A 30 8.20 -21.07 12.87
C SER A 30 9.48 -21.84 12.58
N LEU A 31 9.45 -23.18 12.68
CA LEU A 31 10.56 -24.06 12.30
C LEU A 31 11.01 -23.77 10.86
N LEU A 32 10.07 -23.89 9.91
CA LEU A 32 10.35 -23.75 8.48
C LEU A 32 10.78 -22.31 8.11
N GLN A 33 10.21 -21.29 8.75
CA GLN A 33 10.59 -19.90 8.52
C GLN A 33 12.04 -19.60 8.96
N VAL A 34 12.48 -20.16 10.08
CA VAL A 34 13.89 -20.01 10.52
C VAL A 34 14.82 -20.73 9.56
N GLU A 35 14.46 -21.95 9.13
CA GLU A 35 15.28 -22.73 8.20
C GLU A 35 15.42 -22.06 6.83
N LEU A 36 14.35 -21.45 6.31
CA LEU A 36 14.39 -20.63 5.09
C LEU A 36 15.35 -19.43 5.24
N GLY A 37 15.32 -18.76 6.39
CA GLY A 37 16.21 -17.65 6.71
C GLY A 37 17.69 -18.06 6.77
N LEU A 38 17.98 -19.20 7.40
CA LEU A 38 19.34 -19.76 7.45
C LEU A 38 19.81 -20.24 6.08
N ARG A 39 18.90 -20.82 5.27
CA ARG A 39 19.19 -21.21 3.88
C ARG A 39 19.57 -20.01 3.02
N LEU A 40 18.91 -18.87 3.19
CA LEU A 40 19.29 -17.65 2.49
C LEU A 40 20.74 -17.23 2.81
N ILE A 41 21.15 -17.26 4.08
CA ILE A 41 22.54 -16.92 4.46
C ILE A 41 23.54 -17.87 3.79
N GLU A 42 23.22 -19.17 3.75
CA GLU A 42 24.03 -20.19 3.06
C GLU A 42 24.14 -19.89 1.54
N ARG A 43 23.04 -19.57 0.87
CA ARG A 43 23.01 -19.24 -0.57
C ARG A 43 23.76 -17.96 -0.94
N LEU A 44 23.73 -16.97 -0.05
CA LEU A 44 24.48 -15.73 -0.20
C LEU A 44 25.98 -15.89 0.13
N ALA A 45 26.40 -17.10 0.53
CA ALA A 45 27.76 -17.43 0.93
C ALA A 45 28.31 -16.59 2.11
N PHE A 46 27.43 -16.14 3.01
CA PHE A 46 27.80 -15.40 4.23
C PHE A 46 28.15 -16.34 5.39
N PHE A 47 29.10 -17.24 5.15
CA PHE A 47 29.55 -18.25 6.14
C PHE A 47 30.41 -17.66 7.26
N ASP A 48 31.00 -16.48 7.04
CA ASP A 48 31.84 -15.79 8.02
C ASP A 48 31.07 -14.89 8.98
N GLU A 49 29.82 -14.55 8.64
CA GLU A 49 28.93 -13.72 9.44
C GLU A 49 28.12 -14.55 10.47
N PRO A 50 27.68 -13.92 11.58
CA PRO A 50 26.83 -14.60 12.54
C PRO A 50 25.43 -14.84 11.98
N ILE A 51 24.76 -15.91 12.44
CA ILE A 51 23.38 -16.22 12.07
C ILE A 51 22.39 -15.10 12.40
N THR A 52 22.75 -14.20 13.32
CA THR A 52 21.94 -13.02 13.67
C THR A 52 21.91 -11.97 12.56
N VAL A 53 22.80 -12.02 11.55
CA VAL A 53 22.85 -11.01 10.48
C VAL A 53 21.60 -10.97 9.59
N LEU A 54 20.76 -12.02 9.58
CA LEU A 54 19.61 -12.09 8.68
C LEU A 54 18.68 -10.88 8.77
N TRP A 55 18.38 -10.38 9.98
CA TRP A 55 17.46 -9.24 10.15
C TRP A 55 17.95 -8.01 9.40
N VAL A 56 19.28 -7.87 9.24
CA VAL A 56 19.93 -6.78 8.49
C VAL A 56 19.59 -6.88 7.01
N LEU A 57 19.63 -8.09 6.44
CA LEU A 57 19.25 -8.35 5.06
C LEU A 57 17.74 -8.10 4.85
N LEU A 58 16.92 -8.43 5.85
CA LEU A 58 15.47 -8.31 5.78
C LEU A 58 14.93 -6.90 6.04
N CYS A 59 15.67 -6.02 6.72
CA CYS A 59 15.18 -4.69 7.11
C CYS A 59 15.16 -3.61 6.01
N ASP A 60 15.59 -3.95 4.79
CA ASP A 60 15.69 -3.08 3.59
C ASP A 60 16.39 -1.71 3.79
N ASN A 61 17.08 -1.53 4.91
CA ASN A 61 17.86 -0.33 5.13
C ASN A 61 19.07 -0.33 4.20
N PRO A 62 19.36 0.79 3.51
CA PRO A 62 20.51 0.90 2.64
C PRO A 62 21.78 0.88 3.50
N ILE A 63 22.41 -0.29 3.59
CA ILE A 63 23.65 -0.47 4.33
C ILE A 63 24.79 -0.42 3.33
N PRO A 64 25.70 0.57 3.44
CA PRO A 64 26.83 0.69 2.54
C PRO A 64 27.86 -0.40 2.87
N ASN A 65 27.61 -1.62 2.41
CA ASN A 65 28.52 -2.75 2.48
C ASN A 65 28.90 -3.20 1.06
N PRO A 66 30.20 -3.24 0.71
CA PRO A 66 30.65 -3.67 -0.60
C PRO A 66 30.08 -5.02 -1.06
N ARG A 67 29.93 -6.00 -0.14
CA ARG A 67 29.38 -7.32 -0.45
C ARG A 67 27.92 -7.24 -0.93
N LEU A 68 27.13 -6.34 -0.35
CA LEU A 68 25.74 -6.12 -0.74
C LEU A 68 25.64 -5.40 -2.09
N GLN A 69 26.60 -4.52 -2.40
CA GLN A 69 26.65 -3.83 -3.70
C GLN A 69 27.01 -4.77 -4.84
N THR A 70 27.85 -5.78 -4.60
CA THR A 70 28.30 -6.77 -5.58
C THR A 70 27.35 -7.95 -5.80
N LEU A 71 26.19 -7.99 -5.12
CA LEU A 71 25.23 -9.09 -5.28
C LEU A 71 24.70 -9.18 -6.72
N SER A 72 24.58 -10.42 -7.21
CA SER A 72 23.98 -10.70 -8.52
C SER A 72 22.48 -10.37 -8.55
N VAL A 73 21.91 -10.26 -9.75
CA VAL A 73 20.46 -10.05 -9.92
C VAL A 73 19.66 -11.16 -9.23
N GLN A 74 20.12 -12.41 -9.34
CA GLN A 74 19.50 -13.56 -8.69
C GLN A 74 19.54 -13.45 -7.17
N GLN A 75 20.69 -13.10 -6.58
CA GLN A 75 20.81 -12.96 -5.12
C GLN A 75 19.94 -11.81 -4.58
N ARG A 76 19.83 -10.70 -5.32
CA ARG A 76 18.92 -9.60 -4.97
C ARG A 76 17.46 -10.06 -5.02
N HIS A 77 17.10 -10.88 -6.01
CA HIS A 77 15.78 -11.48 -6.11
C HIS A 77 15.48 -12.41 -4.93
N GLU A 78 16.40 -13.29 -4.55
CA GLU A 78 16.25 -14.17 -3.38
C GLU A 78 16.05 -13.39 -2.08
N ILE A 79 16.79 -12.29 -1.88
CA ILE A 79 16.60 -11.39 -0.72
C ILE A 79 15.22 -10.74 -0.76
N ALA A 80 14.75 -10.28 -1.93
CA ALA A 80 13.42 -9.69 -2.07
C ALA A 80 12.30 -10.68 -1.75
N ASN A 81 12.46 -11.94 -2.17
CA ASN A 81 11.54 -13.03 -1.82
C ASN A 81 11.58 -13.31 -0.32
N ALA A 82 12.75 -13.44 0.28
CA ALA A 82 12.89 -13.66 1.71
C ALA A 82 12.26 -12.53 2.55
N ARG A 83 12.43 -11.26 2.16
CA ARG A 83 11.78 -10.10 2.79
C ARG A 83 10.26 -10.19 2.75
N THR A 84 9.73 -10.73 1.67
CA THR A 84 8.29 -10.89 1.50
C THR A 84 7.74 -12.02 2.37
N LEU A 85 8.48 -13.12 2.49
CA LEU A 85 8.06 -14.35 3.16
C LEU A 85 8.32 -14.36 4.67
N LEU A 86 9.41 -13.73 5.13
CA LEU A 86 9.88 -13.81 6.51
C LEU A 86 9.51 -12.55 7.32
N PRO A 87 8.82 -12.69 8.47
CA PRO A 87 8.42 -11.55 9.30
C PRO A 87 9.51 -11.09 10.29
N PHE A 88 10.80 -11.22 9.93
CA PHE A 88 11.94 -11.04 10.85
C PHE A 88 12.81 -9.82 10.54
N SER A 89 12.20 -8.71 10.11
CA SER A 89 12.91 -7.45 9.84
C SER A 89 13.49 -6.78 11.10
N GLY A 90 13.07 -7.19 12.30
CA GLY A 90 13.58 -6.69 13.58
C GLY A 90 14.54 -7.66 14.25
N ARG A 91 15.68 -7.13 14.75
CA ARG A 91 16.71 -7.92 15.46
C ARG A 91 16.14 -8.80 16.57
N PHE A 92 15.36 -8.21 17.48
CA PHE A 92 14.79 -8.93 18.63
C PHE A 92 13.84 -10.06 18.20
N ASN A 93 13.05 -9.85 17.16
CA ASN A 93 12.13 -10.88 16.64
C ASN A 93 12.91 -12.05 16.04
N TRP A 94 13.98 -11.77 15.29
CA TRP A 94 14.84 -12.81 14.71
C TRP A 94 15.58 -13.61 15.79
N GLU A 95 16.21 -12.93 16.75
CA GLU A 95 16.92 -13.58 17.86
C GLU A 95 16.00 -14.46 18.70
N ASN A 96 14.82 -13.98 19.06
CA ASN A 96 13.83 -14.79 19.79
C ASN A 96 13.40 -16.03 18.99
N MET A 97 13.28 -15.90 17.66
CA MET A 97 12.91 -17.03 16.82
C MET A 97 14.05 -18.05 16.70
N LEU A 98 15.31 -17.61 16.69
CA LEU A 98 16.48 -18.49 16.78
C LEU A 98 16.53 -19.24 18.12
N ILE A 99 16.25 -18.55 19.24
CA ILE A 99 16.17 -19.19 20.57
C ILE A 99 15.06 -20.23 20.59
N PHE A 100 13.88 -19.88 20.06
CA PHE A 100 12.75 -20.80 19.94
C PHE A 100 13.08 -22.01 19.08
N TYR A 101 13.76 -21.81 17.94
CA TYR A 101 14.26 -22.89 17.08
C TYR A 101 15.29 -23.76 17.79
N ALA A 102 16.16 -23.18 18.62
CA ALA A 102 17.15 -23.92 19.41
C ALA A 102 16.53 -24.85 20.46
N MET A 103 15.30 -24.55 20.93
CA MET A 103 14.55 -25.41 21.86
C MET A 103 13.92 -26.63 21.17
N ILE A 104 13.86 -26.67 19.84
CA ILE A 104 13.37 -27.83 19.09
C ILE A 104 14.47 -28.90 19.01
N ALA A 105 14.12 -30.17 19.21
CA ALA A 105 15.09 -31.27 19.18
C ALA A 105 15.82 -31.35 17.81
N GLU A 106 17.13 -31.66 17.83
CA GLU A 106 18.01 -31.69 16.64
C GLU A 106 17.49 -32.61 15.51
N GLN A 107 16.81 -33.70 15.86
CA GLN A 107 16.22 -34.62 14.88
C GLN A 107 15.20 -33.96 13.92
N TRP A 108 14.59 -32.85 14.32
CA TRP A 108 13.60 -32.13 13.51
C TRP A 108 14.19 -30.97 12.69
N ARG A 109 15.44 -30.62 12.96
CA ARG A 109 16.12 -29.41 12.48
C ARG A 109 17.02 -29.72 11.28
N CYS A 110 17.07 -28.79 10.32
CA CYS A 110 18.05 -28.78 9.22
C CYS A 110 19.38 -28.09 9.63
N TYR A 111 19.35 -27.23 10.64
CA TYR A 111 20.51 -26.42 11.06
C TYR A 111 20.81 -26.58 12.55
N ARG A 112 22.09 -26.51 12.90
CA ARG A 112 22.53 -26.47 14.29
C ARG A 112 22.48 -25.04 14.82
N VAL A 113 21.64 -24.81 15.83
CA VAL A 113 21.56 -23.54 16.57
C VAL A 113 21.52 -23.84 18.08
N SER A 114 22.37 -23.14 18.82
CA SER A 114 22.40 -23.11 20.29
C SER A 114 21.70 -21.85 20.81
N PRO A 115 20.99 -21.87 21.96
CA PRO A 115 20.40 -20.66 22.52
C PRO A 115 21.45 -19.65 23.01
N ASP A 116 22.67 -20.11 23.31
CA ASP A 116 23.74 -19.28 23.86
C ASP A 116 24.63 -18.68 22.76
N HIS A 117 25.10 -17.44 22.96
CA HIS A 117 26.09 -16.80 22.08
C HIS A 117 25.71 -16.73 20.59
N LEU A 118 24.43 -16.45 20.27
CA LEU A 118 23.92 -16.34 18.88
C LEU A 118 24.79 -15.44 17.97
N ASP A 119 25.33 -14.34 18.50
CA ASP A 119 26.19 -13.38 17.77
C ASP A 119 27.57 -13.94 17.37
N THR A 120 27.91 -15.18 17.74
CA THR A 120 29.16 -15.85 17.37
C THR A 120 28.95 -17.11 16.55
N GLN A 121 27.70 -17.59 16.48
CA GLN A 121 27.36 -18.81 15.75
C GLN A 121 27.28 -18.53 14.26
N LYS A 122 27.89 -19.41 13.47
CA LYS A 122 27.85 -19.40 12.00
C LYS A 122 26.83 -20.42 11.51
N VAL A 123 26.36 -20.25 10.28
CA VAL A 123 25.44 -21.22 9.67
C VAL A 123 26.11 -22.59 9.58
N CYS A 124 25.44 -23.61 10.12
CA CYS A 124 25.91 -24.99 10.10
C CYS A 124 24.74 -25.92 9.74
N ASN A 125 24.72 -26.37 8.48
CA ASN A 125 23.73 -27.31 7.96
C ASN A 125 24.04 -28.74 8.46
N LEU A 126 23.04 -29.44 9.01
CA LEU A 126 23.15 -30.79 9.57
C LEU A 126 23.07 -31.90 8.50
N GLN A 127 22.82 -31.53 7.25
CA GLN A 127 22.59 -32.43 6.12
C GLN A 127 21.36 -33.35 6.29
N SER A 128 20.46 -33.02 7.23
CA SER A 128 19.16 -33.65 7.46
C SER A 128 18.06 -33.00 6.65
N HIS A 129 16.97 -33.73 6.39
CA HIS A 129 15.73 -33.21 5.76
C HIS A 129 15.97 -32.45 4.44
N GLN A 130 16.81 -33.01 3.56
CA GLN A 130 17.23 -32.41 2.29
C GLN A 130 16.06 -32.02 1.38
N GLU A 131 14.95 -32.75 1.46
CA GLU A 131 13.71 -32.45 0.75
C GLU A 131 13.18 -31.05 1.05
N ARG A 132 13.38 -30.53 2.27
CA ARG A 132 12.98 -29.17 2.65
C ARG A 132 13.88 -28.11 2.03
N LEU A 133 15.18 -28.38 1.92
CA LEU A 133 16.15 -27.46 1.33
C LEU A 133 15.85 -27.20 -0.15
N VAL A 134 15.40 -28.22 -0.88
CA VAL A 134 14.94 -28.10 -2.28
C VAL A 134 13.76 -27.13 -2.37
N VAL A 135 12.78 -27.25 -1.48
CA VAL A 135 11.62 -26.33 -1.43
C VAL A 135 12.07 -24.91 -1.08
N TYR A 136 13.02 -24.74 -0.16
CA TYR A 136 13.54 -23.40 0.17
C TYR A 136 14.24 -22.75 -1.02
N ASP A 137 15.04 -23.51 -1.76
CA ASP A 137 15.72 -23.02 -2.97
C ASP A 137 14.69 -22.60 -4.04
N GLU A 138 13.69 -23.45 -4.32
CA GLU A 138 12.62 -23.16 -5.28
C GLU A 138 11.86 -21.87 -4.91
N VAL A 139 11.55 -21.69 -3.62
CA VAL A 139 10.78 -20.54 -3.13
C VAL A 139 11.61 -19.25 -3.15
N LEU A 140 12.92 -19.32 -2.90
CA LEU A 140 13.80 -18.16 -3.00
C LEU A 140 14.03 -17.75 -4.46
N GLU A 141 14.05 -18.69 -5.40
CA GLU A 141 14.32 -18.42 -6.82
C GLU A 141 13.07 -18.07 -7.64
N SER A 142 11.88 -18.52 -7.24
CA SER A 142 10.64 -18.39 -8.01
C SER A 142 9.95 -17.02 -7.92
N THR A 143 9.08 -16.73 -8.88
CA THR A 143 8.16 -15.59 -8.79
C THR A 143 7.06 -15.90 -7.78
N LEU A 144 6.99 -15.14 -6.68
CA LEU A 144 6.03 -15.40 -5.62
C LEU A 144 4.58 -15.23 -6.09
N PRO A 145 3.68 -16.18 -5.77
CA PRO A 145 2.27 -16.04 -6.11
C PRO A 145 1.60 -14.98 -5.22
N PHE A 146 0.65 -14.23 -5.80
CA PHE A 146 -0.20 -13.34 -5.01
C PHE A 146 -1.16 -14.11 -4.12
N ALA A 147 -1.37 -13.61 -2.89
CA ALA A 147 -2.40 -14.16 -2.01
C ALA A 147 -3.78 -14.01 -2.65
N LYS A 148 -4.60 -15.06 -2.61
CA LYS A 148 -5.95 -15.04 -3.18
C LYS A 148 -7.01 -14.78 -2.12
N ARG A 149 -8.05 -14.03 -2.46
CA ARG A 149 -9.24 -13.83 -1.62
C ARG A 149 -10.18 -15.03 -1.75
N LYS A 150 -10.67 -15.52 -0.61
CA LYS A 150 -11.63 -16.64 -0.51
C LYS A 150 -12.95 -16.09 0.01
N ILE A 151 -13.76 -15.53 -0.89
CA ILE A 151 -15.13 -15.08 -0.58
C ILE A 151 -16.07 -15.87 -1.48
N SER A 152 -17.14 -16.39 -0.88
CA SER A 152 -18.13 -17.20 -1.58
C SER A 152 -19.14 -16.30 -2.31
N ARG A 153 -19.78 -16.82 -3.35
CA ARG A 153 -20.86 -16.12 -4.04
C ARG A 153 -22.14 -16.22 -3.21
N ALA A 154 -23.00 -15.19 -3.26
CA ALA A 154 -24.35 -15.28 -2.73
C ALA A 154 -25.17 -16.26 -3.58
N LYS A 155 -26.08 -16.99 -2.93
CA LYS A 155 -27.01 -17.95 -3.55
C LYS A 155 -28.45 -17.44 -3.37
N GLU A 156 -29.43 -18.21 -3.84
CA GLU A 156 -30.85 -18.00 -3.52
C GLU A 156 -31.07 -18.17 -2.00
N GLU A 157 -31.10 -17.05 -1.28
CA GLU A 157 -31.32 -17.00 0.17
C GLU A 157 -31.54 -15.54 0.60
N ARG A 158 -31.93 -15.35 1.87
CA ARG A 158 -32.01 -14.05 2.53
C ARG A 158 -30.63 -13.62 3.06
N TYR A 159 -30.15 -12.47 2.62
CA TYR A 159 -28.88 -11.87 3.06
C TYR A 159 -29.09 -10.55 3.80
N PHE A 160 -28.08 -10.16 4.54
CA PHE A 160 -28.01 -8.93 5.31
C PHE A 160 -26.76 -8.14 4.93
N PHE A 161 -26.83 -6.81 5.02
CA PHE A 161 -25.64 -5.97 4.96
C PHE A 161 -25.77 -4.72 5.83
N ASP A 162 -24.62 -4.20 6.25
CA ASP A 162 -24.55 -2.96 7.00
C ASP A 162 -24.49 -1.78 6.00
N ALA A 163 -25.54 -0.96 5.96
CA ALA A 163 -25.66 0.22 5.12
C ALA A 163 -25.32 1.50 5.89
N ILE A 164 -24.62 2.43 5.25
CA ILE A 164 -24.43 3.79 5.77
C ILE A 164 -25.40 4.71 5.05
N THR A 165 -26.44 5.15 5.76
CA THR A 165 -27.48 6.07 5.27
C THR A 165 -27.32 7.44 5.93
N SER A 166 -28.17 8.41 5.55
CA SER A 166 -28.23 9.71 6.22
C SER A 166 -28.62 9.61 7.70
N GLU A 167 -29.27 8.52 8.10
CA GLU A 167 -29.73 8.25 9.47
C GLU A 167 -28.70 7.45 10.28
N GLY A 168 -27.54 7.14 9.69
CA GLY A 168 -26.47 6.38 10.32
C GLY A 168 -26.34 4.95 9.78
N LYS A 169 -25.75 4.07 10.60
CA LYS A 169 -25.52 2.67 10.22
C LYS A 169 -26.79 1.85 10.47
N GLN A 170 -27.36 1.28 9.41
CA GLN A 170 -28.57 0.47 9.47
C GLN A 170 -28.30 -0.91 8.85
N VAL A 171 -28.94 -1.96 9.38
CA VAL A 171 -28.87 -3.31 8.80
C VAL A 171 -30.01 -3.44 7.79
N ILE A 172 -29.67 -3.69 6.53
CA ILE A 172 -30.64 -3.91 5.45
C ILE A 172 -30.73 -5.41 5.15
N THR A 173 -31.96 -5.89 4.96
CA THR A 173 -32.26 -7.26 4.53
C THR A 173 -32.64 -7.26 3.05
N VAL A 174 -32.09 -8.21 2.30
CA VAL A 174 -32.39 -8.44 0.89
C VAL A 174 -32.71 -9.91 0.64
N ASP A 175 -33.73 -10.17 -0.15
CA ASP A 175 -34.10 -11.51 -0.62
C ASP A 175 -33.57 -11.68 -2.05
N ILE A 176 -32.67 -12.64 -2.24
CA ILE A 176 -32.06 -12.94 -3.54
C ILE A 176 -32.79 -14.16 -4.12
N ASP A 177 -33.48 -13.96 -5.25
CA ASP A 177 -34.11 -15.05 -6.00
C ASP A 177 -33.10 -15.82 -6.88
N GLN A 178 -33.55 -16.93 -7.46
CA GLN A 178 -32.71 -17.78 -8.30
C GLN A 178 -32.19 -17.07 -9.55
N ASP A 179 -33.01 -16.22 -10.19
CA ASP A 179 -32.62 -15.45 -11.37
C ASP A 179 -31.50 -14.45 -11.05
N THR A 180 -31.65 -13.72 -9.94
CA THR A 180 -30.63 -12.79 -9.43
C THR A 180 -29.37 -13.54 -9.03
N ALA A 181 -29.47 -14.69 -8.36
CA ALA A 181 -28.32 -15.51 -7.99
C ALA A 181 -27.55 -16.01 -9.23
N ASP A 182 -28.27 -16.34 -10.30
CA ASP A 182 -27.68 -16.83 -11.56
C ASP A 182 -26.97 -15.73 -12.37
N MET A 183 -27.25 -14.45 -12.12
CA MET A 183 -26.51 -13.33 -12.74
C MET A 183 -24.99 -13.36 -12.44
N VAL A 184 -24.58 -14.06 -11.38
CA VAL A 184 -23.17 -14.35 -11.06
C VAL A 184 -22.42 -15.06 -12.18
N LYS A 185 -23.14 -15.82 -13.01
CA LYS A 185 -22.56 -16.55 -14.15
C LYS A 185 -22.10 -15.60 -15.26
N THR A 186 -22.59 -14.37 -15.28
CA THR A 186 -22.16 -13.34 -16.23
C THR A 186 -20.67 -13.04 -16.02
N SER A 187 -19.86 -13.40 -17.01
CA SER A 187 -18.44 -13.08 -17.01
C SER A 187 -18.23 -11.60 -17.28
N LEU A 188 -17.37 -10.97 -16.49
CA LEU A 188 -16.81 -9.67 -16.83
C LEU A 188 -15.52 -9.87 -17.64
N PRO A 189 -15.33 -9.14 -18.75
CA PRO A 189 -14.02 -9.10 -19.40
C PRO A 189 -12.99 -8.60 -18.39
N TRP A 190 -11.90 -9.33 -18.24
CA TRP A 190 -10.80 -8.99 -17.34
C TRP A 190 -9.47 -9.46 -17.93
N PHE A 191 -8.38 -8.86 -17.48
CA PHE A 191 -7.05 -9.18 -17.98
C PHE A 191 -6.65 -10.61 -17.59
N SER A 192 -6.07 -11.35 -18.53
CA SER A 192 -5.56 -12.70 -18.32
C SER A 192 -4.07 -12.72 -18.02
N GLU A 193 -3.30 -11.91 -18.75
CA GLU A 193 -1.83 -11.89 -18.69
C GLU A 193 -1.29 -10.46 -18.67
N PRO A 194 -0.10 -10.23 -18.09
CA PRO A 194 0.61 -8.95 -18.22
C PRO A 194 0.96 -8.65 -19.68
N ARG A 195 0.97 -7.37 -20.04
CA ARG A 195 1.34 -6.93 -21.39
C ARG A 195 2.85 -7.00 -21.60
N GLN A 196 3.25 -7.36 -22.81
CA GLN A 196 4.65 -7.25 -23.24
C GLN A 196 4.91 -5.83 -23.75
N ARG A 197 5.81 -5.13 -23.07
CA ARG A 197 6.13 -3.74 -23.39
C ARG A 197 7.19 -3.67 -24.48
N LYS A 198 7.02 -2.74 -25.41
CA LYS A 198 8.02 -2.39 -26.43
C LYS A 198 8.49 -0.95 -26.19
N PRO A 199 9.74 -0.62 -26.52
CA PRO A 199 10.18 0.76 -26.51
C PRO A 199 9.27 1.63 -27.39
N LEU A 200 8.91 2.81 -26.90
CA LEU A 200 8.14 3.80 -27.66
C LEU A 200 9.07 4.91 -28.12
N GLU A 201 8.83 5.43 -29.32
CA GLU A 201 9.63 6.50 -29.90
C GLU A 201 8.69 7.50 -30.55
N TYR A 202 8.84 8.78 -30.17
CA TYR A 202 8.05 9.88 -30.71
C TYR A 202 9.00 10.96 -31.24
N SER A 203 9.00 11.15 -32.54
CA SER A 203 9.65 12.29 -33.19
C SER A 203 8.79 13.54 -33.08
N HIS A 204 9.37 14.70 -33.42
CA HIS A 204 8.59 15.93 -33.51
C HIS A 204 7.53 15.86 -34.63
N ASP A 205 7.84 15.18 -35.74
CA ASP A 205 6.92 15.04 -36.87
C ASP A 205 5.71 14.18 -36.47
N ASP A 206 5.91 13.12 -35.67
CA ASP A 206 4.82 12.33 -35.12
C ASP A 206 3.87 13.19 -34.26
N PHE A 207 4.41 14.09 -33.43
CA PHE A 207 3.60 15.02 -32.65
C PHE A 207 2.82 16.00 -33.53
N CYS A 208 3.41 16.47 -34.63
CA CYS A 208 2.70 17.29 -35.61
C CYS A 208 1.55 16.52 -36.28
N ASP A 209 1.76 15.26 -36.66
CA ASP A 209 0.74 14.43 -37.30
C ASP A 209 -0.43 14.16 -36.34
N ILE A 210 -0.14 13.75 -35.10
CA ILE A 210 -1.16 13.58 -34.05
C ILE A 210 -1.95 14.88 -33.83
N ALA A 211 -1.26 16.03 -33.79
CA ALA A 211 -1.91 17.33 -33.59
C ALA A 211 -2.86 17.70 -34.75
N ARG A 212 -2.51 17.37 -35.99
CA ARG A 212 -3.38 17.56 -37.16
C ARG A 212 -4.63 16.70 -37.07
N ASP A 213 -4.50 15.44 -36.64
CA ASP A 213 -5.63 14.52 -36.47
C ASP A 213 -6.59 15.00 -35.37
N ILE A 214 -6.05 15.48 -34.24
CA ILE A 214 -6.85 16.09 -33.17
C ILE A 214 -7.64 17.29 -33.69
N GLU A 215 -7.01 18.18 -34.48
CA GLU A 215 -7.67 19.37 -35.01
C GLU A 215 -8.73 19.01 -36.07
N HIS A 216 -8.49 17.99 -36.90
CA HIS A 216 -9.49 17.48 -37.83
C HIS A 216 -10.73 16.93 -37.10
N LEU A 217 -10.54 16.16 -36.02
CA LEU A 217 -11.64 15.69 -35.17
C LEU A 217 -12.36 16.84 -34.48
N ARG A 218 -11.62 17.81 -33.94
CA ARG A 218 -12.19 19.02 -33.32
C ARG A 218 -13.15 19.73 -34.27
N GLN A 219 -12.73 19.95 -35.51
CA GLN A 219 -13.54 20.61 -36.54
C GLN A 219 -14.76 19.77 -36.92
N LYS A 220 -14.56 18.46 -37.15
CA LYS A 220 -15.64 17.52 -37.46
C LYS A 220 -16.73 17.50 -36.38
N HIS A 221 -16.35 17.59 -35.12
CA HIS A 221 -17.25 17.59 -33.97
C HIS A 221 -17.70 18.99 -33.53
N ASN A 222 -17.27 20.06 -34.22
CA ASN A 222 -17.56 21.46 -33.89
C ASN A 222 -17.23 21.84 -32.43
N LEU A 223 -16.12 21.33 -31.91
CA LEU A 223 -15.70 21.55 -30.53
C LEU A 223 -14.89 22.84 -30.38
N LEU A 224 -15.34 23.74 -29.50
CA LEU A 224 -14.62 24.99 -29.21
C LEU A 224 -13.33 24.77 -28.41
N THR A 225 -13.32 23.78 -27.52
CA THR A 225 -12.20 23.45 -26.64
C THR A 225 -11.98 21.94 -26.69
N VAL A 226 -10.72 21.51 -26.81
CA VAL A 226 -10.34 20.09 -26.85
C VAL A 226 -9.13 19.87 -25.97
N LEU A 227 -9.20 18.85 -25.10
CA LEU A 227 -8.13 18.47 -24.17
C LEU A 227 -7.59 19.67 -23.36
N GLY A 228 -8.50 20.53 -22.89
CA GLY A 228 -8.22 21.70 -22.06
C GLY A 228 -7.66 22.91 -22.79
N SER A 229 -7.53 22.86 -24.12
CA SER A 229 -7.04 23.99 -24.94
C SER A 229 -8.10 24.52 -25.89
N ARG A 230 -8.18 25.86 -26.00
CA ARG A 230 -8.91 26.55 -27.07
C ARG A 230 -8.02 26.84 -28.28
N ARG A 231 -6.70 26.82 -28.09
CA ARG A 231 -5.72 27.03 -29.17
C ARG A 231 -5.69 25.81 -30.07
N ASN A 232 -5.36 26.03 -31.35
CA ASN A 232 -5.11 24.95 -32.30
C ASN A 232 -3.96 24.09 -31.80
N TRP A 233 -4.12 22.76 -31.88
CA TRP A 233 -3.11 21.81 -31.41
C TRP A 233 -1.86 21.83 -32.29
N VAL A 234 -1.98 22.15 -33.58
CA VAL A 234 -0.85 22.34 -34.49
C VAL A 234 0.01 23.52 -34.03
N ASP A 235 -0.61 24.68 -33.75
CA ASP A 235 0.09 25.85 -33.21
C ASP A 235 0.77 25.54 -31.86
N LEU A 236 0.12 24.73 -31.00
CA LEU A 236 0.74 24.31 -29.73
C LEU A 236 2.02 23.49 -29.95
N VAL A 237 2.04 22.60 -30.94
CA VAL A 237 3.25 21.82 -31.25
C VAL A 237 4.31 22.71 -31.89
N GLU A 238 3.96 23.54 -32.87
CA GLU A 238 4.94 24.36 -33.60
C GLU A 238 5.52 25.50 -32.72
N ASP A 239 4.68 26.20 -31.97
CA ASP A 239 5.08 27.39 -31.22
C ASP A 239 5.59 27.09 -29.81
N VAL A 240 4.98 26.12 -29.12
CA VAL A 240 5.24 25.87 -27.69
C VAL A 240 6.17 24.68 -27.48
N LEU A 241 6.09 23.65 -28.32
CA LEU A 241 6.83 22.41 -28.12
C LEU A 241 8.26 22.53 -28.66
N GLY A 242 9.20 22.77 -27.75
CA GLY A 242 10.62 22.93 -28.05
C GLY A 242 11.48 22.12 -27.09
N TYR A 243 11.58 20.81 -27.32
CA TYR A 243 12.37 19.93 -26.48
C TYR A 243 13.78 19.72 -27.04
N ARG A 244 14.72 19.43 -26.13
CA ARG A 244 16.12 19.14 -26.43
C ARG A 244 16.55 17.94 -25.59
N ALA A 245 17.15 16.94 -26.24
CA ALA A 245 17.73 15.81 -25.51
C ALA A 245 19.04 16.23 -24.83
N ILE A 246 19.30 15.68 -23.64
CA ILE A 246 20.60 15.79 -22.98
C ILE A 246 21.47 14.64 -23.50
N LEU A 247 22.59 14.99 -24.13
CA LEU A 247 23.54 14.02 -24.67
C LEU A 247 24.45 13.47 -23.56
N PRO A 248 25.13 12.32 -23.77
CA PRO A 248 25.99 11.70 -22.74
C PRO A 248 27.12 12.59 -22.22
N ASP A 249 27.54 13.59 -23.00
CA ASP A 249 28.54 14.58 -22.62
C ASP A 249 27.97 15.75 -21.79
N GLY A 250 26.66 15.74 -21.51
CA GLY A 250 25.94 16.79 -20.79
C GLY A 250 25.50 17.97 -21.65
N SER A 251 25.79 17.98 -22.96
CA SER A 251 25.34 19.03 -23.88
C SER A 251 23.88 18.85 -24.30
N LEU A 252 23.27 19.92 -24.80
CA LEU A 252 21.90 19.88 -25.33
C LEU A 252 21.94 19.67 -26.84
N ALA A 253 21.20 18.67 -27.31
CA ALA A 253 20.96 18.47 -28.73
C ALA A 253 20.16 19.65 -29.34
N ASP A 254 20.18 19.73 -30.67
CA ASP A 254 19.36 20.69 -31.40
C ASP A 254 17.87 20.50 -31.12
N ARG A 255 17.13 21.61 -31.13
CA ARG A 255 15.70 21.64 -30.85
C ARG A 255 14.96 20.66 -31.78
N ASN A 256 14.16 19.78 -31.18
CA ASN A 256 13.25 18.87 -31.88
C ASN A 256 13.93 17.93 -32.90
N LYS A 257 15.24 17.66 -32.75
CA LYS A 257 16.00 16.78 -33.67
C LYS A 257 16.19 15.35 -33.19
N VAL A 258 16.27 15.15 -31.88
CA VAL A 258 16.41 13.82 -31.27
C VAL A 258 15.03 13.38 -30.81
N PRO A 259 14.53 12.20 -31.23
CA PRO A 259 13.20 11.73 -30.83
C PRO A 259 13.14 11.40 -29.33
N LEU A 260 11.94 11.53 -28.75
CA LEU A 260 11.65 11.09 -27.40
C LEU A 260 11.54 9.56 -27.39
N ARG A 261 12.63 8.89 -27.02
CA ARG A 261 12.65 7.44 -26.81
C ARG A 261 12.32 7.11 -25.35
N ILE A 262 11.35 6.21 -25.18
CA ILE A 262 10.91 5.70 -23.89
C ILE A 262 11.25 4.21 -23.84
N ASP A 263 12.35 3.90 -23.15
CA ASP A 263 12.87 2.55 -22.93
C ASP A 263 13.29 2.45 -21.46
N GLY A 264 12.38 1.96 -20.62
CA GLY A 264 12.49 2.06 -19.16
C GLY A 264 11.94 3.40 -18.65
N HIS A 265 12.82 4.31 -18.24
CA HIS A 265 12.43 5.61 -17.67
C HIS A 265 12.88 6.77 -18.56
N ALA A 266 11.99 7.74 -18.78
CA ALA A 266 12.29 8.99 -19.46
C ALA A 266 11.86 10.17 -18.58
N TYR A 267 12.69 11.21 -18.51
CA TYR A 267 12.44 12.40 -17.70
C TYR A 267 12.29 13.61 -18.61
N VAL A 268 11.12 14.25 -18.56
CA VAL A 268 10.85 15.49 -19.31
C VAL A 268 10.81 16.65 -18.32
N VAL A 269 11.88 17.44 -18.31
CA VAL A 269 12.05 18.57 -17.37
C VAL A 269 11.85 19.88 -18.12
N GLY A 270 11.12 20.82 -17.50
CA GLY A 270 10.89 22.14 -18.07
C GLY A 270 10.05 23.03 -17.16
N ALA A 271 10.11 24.34 -17.39
CA ALA A 271 9.33 25.31 -16.64
C ALA A 271 7.80 25.08 -16.77
N VAL A 272 7.01 25.74 -15.92
CA VAL A 272 5.56 25.79 -16.07
C VAL A 272 5.21 26.37 -17.45
N ALA A 273 4.21 25.80 -18.11
CA ALA A 273 3.80 26.13 -19.48
C ALA A 273 4.81 25.82 -20.61
N ALA A 274 5.88 25.06 -20.34
CA ALA A 274 6.82 24.61 -21.37
C ALA A 274 6.29 23.48 -22.30
N GLY A 275 5.01 23.13 -22.22
CA GLY A 275 4.39 22.10 -23.07
C GLY A 275 4.51 20.64 -22.58
N LYS A 276 4.96 20.40 -21.34
CA LYS A 276 5.09 19.03 -20.76
C LYS A 276 3.76 18.25 -20.80
N SER A 277 2.69 18.85 -20.26
CA SER A 277 1.36 18.22 -20.28
C SER A 277 0.79 18.14 -21.69
N THR A 278 1.24 18.97 -22.64
CA THR A 278 0.89 18.87 -24.07
C THR A 278 1.47 17.59 -24.67
N ILE A 279 2.75 17.29 -24.41
CA ILE A 279 3.40 16.03 -24.82
C ILE A 279 2.61 14.83 -24.27
N ALA A 280 2.30 14.85 -22.97
CA ALA A 280 1.52 13.77 -22.35
C ALA A 280 0.17 13.55 -23.04
N LYS A 281 -0.56 14.62 -23.34
CA LYS A 281 -1.86 14.57 -24.03
C LYS A 281 -1.76 14.09 -25.47
N LEU A 282 -0.70 14.45 -26.21
CA LEU A 282 -0.46 13.93 -27.56
C LEU A 282 -0.20 12.42 -27.54
N ILE A 283 0.60 11.95 -26.60
CA ILE A 283 0.85 10.51 -26.42
C ILE A 283 -0.45 9.76 -26.07
N LEU A 284 -1.30 10.33 -25.21
CA LEU A 284 -2.62 9.77 -24.94
C LEU A 284 -3.49 9.72 -26.20
N ALA A 285 -3.53 10.81 -26.97
CA ALA A 285 -4.30 10.88 -28.21
C ALA A 285 -3.83 9.86 -29.24
N ASP A 286 -2.52 9.61 -29.35
CA ASP A 286 -1.95 8.58 -30.23
C ASP A 286 -2.56 7.20 -29.95
N ALA A 287 -2.69 6.81 -28.67
CA ALA A 287 -3.31 5.54 -28.29
C ALA A 287 -4.80 5.42 -28.65
N ALA A 288 -5.51 6.55 -28.78
CA ALA A 288 -6.90 6.57 -29.22
C ALA A 288 -7.05 6.64 -30.75
N LEU A 289 -6.15 7.37 -31.43
CA LEU A 289 -6.15 7.54 -32.88
C LEU A 289 -5.67 6.29 -33.62
N HIS A 290 -4.73 5.56 -33.03
CA HIS A 290 -4.03 4.44 -33.65
C HIS A 290 -4.26 3.13 -32.86
N PRO A 291 -5.50 2.61 -32.82
CA PRO A 291 -5.85 1.40 -32.05
C PRO A 291 -5.11 0.15 -32.53
N GLU A 292 -4.62 0.12 -33.77
CA GLU A 292 -3.80 -0.95 -34.33
C GLU A 292 -2.43 -1.10 -33.65
N LYS A 293 -1.96 -0.04 -32.97
CA LYS A 293 -0.74 -0.11 -32.14
C LYS A 293 -0.95 -0.92 -30.87
N ASP A 294 -2.21 -1.18 -30.48
CA ASP A 294 -2.61 -1.82 -29.21
C ASP A 294 -1.79 -1.22 -28.06
N LEU A 295 -1.98 0.06 -27.77
CA LEU A 295 -1.32 0.75 -26.66
C LEU A 295 -2.30 0.95 -25.52
N ARG A 296 -1.85 0.69 -24.29
CA ARG A 296 -2.53 1.13 -23.08
C ARG A 296 -1.66 2.08 -22.28
N ILE A 297 -2.13 3.31 -22.11
CA ILE A 297 -1.37 4.39 -21.47
C ILE A 297 -2.09 4.88 -20.24
N THR A 298 -1.38 4.94 -19.11
CA THR A 298 -1.89 5.50 -17.86
C THR A 298 -1.29 6.89 -17.62
N LEU A 299 -2.13 7.90 -17.41
CA LEU A 299 -1.73 9.21 -16.92
C LEU A 299 -2.09 9.37 -15.45
N VAL A 300 -1.10 9.73 -14.63
CA VAL A 300 -1.28 10.08 -13.21
C VAL A 300 -1.33 11.60 -13.09
N VAL A 301 -2.47 12.11 -12.64
CA VAL A 301 -2.73 13.54 -12.42
C VAL A 301 -2.89 13.85 -10.93
N ALA A 302 -2.75 15.12 -10.56
CA ALA A 302 -2.76 15.56 -9.17
C ALA A 302 -4.08 15.26 -8.42
N ASP A 303 -5.23 15.40 -9.07
CA ASP A 303 -6.54 15.28 -8.41
C ASP A 303 -7.63 14.59 -9.26
N THR A 304 -8.65 14.09 -8.57
CA THR A 304 -9.72 13.29 -9.19
C THR A 304 -10.61 14.08 -10.14
N MET A 305 -10.79 15.39 -9.91
CA MET A 305 -11.60 16.21 -10.83
C MET A 305 -10.86 16.42 -12.14
N SER A 306 -9.55 16.65 -12.10
CA SER A 306 -8.71 16.67 -13.30
C SER A 306 -8.80 15.36 -14.06
N ALA A 307 -8.79 14.21 -13.37
CA ALA A 307 -8.97 12.91 -14.01
C ALA A 307 -10.33 12.73 -14.69
N LEU A 308 -11.42 13.11 -14.01
CA LEU A 308 -12.78 13.02 -14.55
C LEU A 308 -13.00 13.95 -15.75
N ASN A 309 -12.54 15.20 -15.66
CA ASN A 309 -12.65 16.18 -16.74
C ASN A 309 -11.82 15.77 -17.95
N LEU A 310 -10.60 15.26 -17.76
CA LEU A 310 -9.76 14.84 -18.88
C LEU A 310 -10.33 13.59 -19.56
N ALA A 311 -10.88 12.63 -18.80
CA ALA A 311 -11.57 11.48 -19.38
C ALA A 311 -12.79 11.91 -20.21
N ASP A 312 -13.54 12.90 -19.72
CA ASP A 312 -14.67 13.48 -20.46
C ASP A 312 -14.23 14.17 -21.76
N GLU A 313 -13.19 15.01 -21.70
CA GLU A 313 -12.64 15.70 -22.87
C GLU A 313 -12.11 14.73 -23.92
N ILE A 314 -11.43 13.64 -23.51
CA ILE A 314 -10.94 12.61 -24.44
C ILE A 314 -12.11 11.84 -25.07
N ASN A 315 -13.05 11.34 -24.26
CA ASN A 315 -14.17 10.56 -24.81
C ASN A 315 -15.11 11.41 -25.66
N THR A 316 -15.28 12.70 -25.37
CA THR A 316 -16.05 13.62 -26.22
C THR A 316 -15.39 13.82 -27.59
N LEU A 317 -14.06 13.77 -27.65
CA LEU A 317 -13.32 13.90 -28.91
C LEU A 317 -13.34 12.62 -29.75
N PHE A 318 -13.18 11.45 -29.11
CA PHE A 318 -12.95 10.18 -29.83
C PHE A 318 -14.14 9.23 -29.87
N CYS A 319 -15.13 9.40 -28.99
CA CYS A 319 -16.26 8.49 -28.84
C CYS A 319 -17.60 9.20 -29.06
N LYS A 320 -18.59 8.43 -29.48
CA LYS A 320 -20.00 8.83 -29.31
C LYS A 320 -20.51 8.41 -27.92
N PRO A 321 -21.54 9.07 -27.36
CA PRO A 321 -22.08 8.73 -26.03
C PRO A 321 -22.55 7.27 -25.87
N THR A 322 -22.90 6.58 -26.96
CA THR A 322 -23.36 5.19 -26.96
C THR A 322 -22.23 4.16 -27.10
N GLU A 323 -21.02 4.60 -27.44
CA GLU A 323 -19.86 3.74 -27.67
C GLU A 323 -19.14 3.43 -26.34
N GLN A 324 -18.22 2.47 -26.38
CA GLN A 324 -17.34 2.24 -25.24
C GLN A 324 -16.34 3.39 -25.10
N PRO A 325 -16.01 3.82 -23.87
CA PRO A 325 -15.05 4.89 -23.68
C PRO A 325 -13.64 4.41 -24.04
N VAL A 326 -12.87 5.27 -24.71
CA VAL A 326 -11.42 5.07 -24.91
C VAL A 326 -10.63 5.45 -23.66
N ALA A 327 -11.14 6.38 -22.85
CA ALA A 327 -10.52 6.84 -21.61
C ALA A 327 -11.37 6.58 -20.38
N VAL A 328 -10.77 6.02 -19.33
CA VAL A 328 -11.46 5.71 -18.07
C VAL A 328 -10.71 6.31 -16.89
N PRO A 329 -11.37 7.09 -16.03
CA PRO A 329 -10.77 7.58 -14.81
C PRO A 329 -10.80 6.47 -13.75
N LEU A 330 -9.63 6.10 -13.22
CA LEU A 330 -9.48 5.11 -12.16
C LEU A 330 -9.49 5.83 -10.80
N ILE A 331 -10.66 5.83 -10.16
CA ILE A 331 -10.97 6.57 -8.94
C ILE A 331 -11.23 5.64 -7.75
N GLY A 332 -10.90 6.13 -6.55
CA GLY A 332 -11.12 5.40 -5.30
C GLY A 332 -12.61 5.20 -4.99
N ARG A 333 -12.94 3.99 -4.51
CA ARG A 333 -14.33 3.61 -4.22
C ARG A 333 -14.93 4.36 -3.02
N THR A 334 -14.17 4.53 -1.95
CA THR A 334 -14.67 5.04 -0.66
C THR A 334 -14.98 6.54 -0.68
N THR A 335 -14.34 7.29 -1.56
CA THR A 335 -14.50 8.75 -1.71
C THR A 335 -15.50 9.13 -2.81
N ARG A 336 -16.20 8.15 -3.40
CA ARG A 336 -17.10 8.34 -4.54
C ARG A 336 -18.20 9.37 -4.29
N ASP A 337 -18.80 9.38 -3.10
CA ASP A 337 -19.78 10.41 -2.68
C ASP A 337 -19.18 11.83 -2.70
N GLN A 338 -17.91 12.00 -2.29
CA GLN A 338 -17.26 13.31 -2.35
C GLN A 338 -17.00 13.74 -3.80
N HIS A 339 -16.55 12.81 -4.65
CA HIS A 339 -16.33 13.09 -6.07
C HIS A 339 -17.63 13.46 -6.78
N LEU A 340 -18.73 12.76 -6.48
CA LEU A 340 -20.06 13.09 -7.00
C LEU A 340 -20.49 14.51 -6.60
N ARG A 341 -20.33 14.90 -5.34
CA ARG A 341 -20.66 16.28 -4.91
C ARG A 341 -19.78 17.34 -5.56
N ARG A 342 -18.50 17.03 -5.82
CA ARG A 342 -17.58 17.95 -6.48
C ARG A 342 -17.90 18.14 -7.96
N ILE A 343 -18.26 17.07 -8.68
CA ILE A 343 -18.64 17.19 -10.10
C ILE A 343 -19.92 18.02 -10.27
N TYR A 344 -20.96 17.81 -9.46
CA TYR A 344 -22.18 18.62 -9.54
C TYR A 344 -21.97 20.09 -9.19
N ARG A 345 -20.89 20.43 -8.45
CA ARG A 345 -20.51 21.82 -8.14
C ARG A 345 -19.55 22.42 -9.17
N SER A 346 -19.05 21.62 -10.10
CA SER A 346 -18.10 22.06 -11.11
C SER A 346 -18.80 22.92 -12.17
N SER A 347 -18.18 24.02 -12.57
CA SER A 347 -18.66 24.84 -13.68
C SER A 347 -18.53 24.15 -15.05
N LYS A 348 -17.72 23.09 -15.15
CA LYS A 348 -17.55 22.27 -16.36
C LYS A 348 -18.60 21.17 -16.51
N PHE A 349 -19.48 20.98 -15.53
CA PHE A 349 -20.46 19.91 -15.56
C PHE A 349 -21.61 20.23 -16.53
N GLY A 350 -21.88 19.30 -17.44
CA GLY A 350 -23.06 19.25 -18.30
C GLY A 350 -23.81 17.93 -18.13
N ASP A 351 -25.07 17.86 -18.57
CA ASP A 351 -25.90 16.66 -18.47
C ASP A 351 -25.35 15.48 -19.28
N ASP A 352 -24.51 15.75 -20.28
CA ASP A 352 -23.84 14.81 -21.17
C ASP A 352 -22.44 14.38 -20.67
N HIS A 353 -22.02 14.84 -19.50
CA HIS A 353 -20.67 14.61 -18.99
C HIS A 353 -20.42 13.12 -18.66
N TRP A 354 -19.37 12.53 -19.22
CA TRP A 354 -19.02 11.11 -19.11
C TRP A 354 -18.82 10.62 -17.68
N ALA A 355 -18.33 11.48 -16.78
CA ALA A 355 -18.25 11.21 -15.34
C ALA A 355 -19.50 10.55 -14.73
N LEU A 356 -20.71 10.89 -15.20
CA LEU A 356 -21.97 10.29 -14.71
C LEU A 356 -22.03 8.78 -14.93
N ARG A 357 -21.36 8.28 -15.98
CA ARG A 357 -21.22 6.85 -16.28
C ARG A 357 -20.53 6.09 -15.15
N TRP A 358 -19.46 6.65 -14.59
CA TRP A 358 -18.64 6.00 -13.54
C TRP A 358 -19.08 6.37 -12.13
N LEU A 359 -19.72 7.53 -11.96
CA LEU A 359 -20.23 8.00 -10.68
C LEU A 359 -21.70 7.60 -10.42
N ASN A 360 -22.27 6.75 -11.27
CA ASN A 360 -23.66 6.27 -11.14
C ASN A 360 -23.95 5.67 -9.75
N THR A 361 -24.94 6.20 -9.05
CA THR A 361 -25.28 5.81 -7.67
C THR A 361 -26.23 4.61 -7.59
N ALA A 362 -26.80 4.17 -8.71
CA ALA A 362 -27.79 3.09 -8.73
C ALA A 362 -27.18 1.74 -8.32
N CYS A 363 -27.67 1.20 -7.20
CA CYS A 363 -27.37 -0.15 -6.72
C CYS A 363 -28.62 -1.03 -6.91
N PRO A 364 -28.64 -1.94 -7.90
CA PRO A 364 -29.79 -2.83 -8.14
C PRO A 364 -30.18 -3.68 -6.93
N LEU A 365 -29.20 -4.03 -6.08
CA LEU A 365 -29.44 -4.80 -4.86
C LEU A 365 -30.33 -4.07 -3.84
N GLN A 366 -30.36 -2.73 -3.85
CA GLN A 366 -31.24 -1.96 -2.97
C GLN A 366 -32.70 -2.04 -3.37
N ALA A 367 -32.99 -2.29 -4.65
CA ALA A 367 -34.36 -2.52 -5.09
C ALA A 367 -34.94 -3.83 -4.52
N LEU A 368 -34.09 -4.74 -4.04
CA LEU A 368 -34.47 -6.00 -3.39
C LEU A 368 -34.58 -5.88 -1.86
N ALA A 369 -34.49 -4.67 -1.29
CA ALA A 369 -34.57 -4.46 0.15
C ALA A 369 -36.01 -4.64 0.67
N THR A 370 -36.18 -5.44 1.73
CA THR A 370 -37.51 -5.81 2.24
C THR A 370 -37.96 -5.03 3.47
N ASN A 371 -37.02 -4.54 4.29
CA ASN A 371 -37.29 -4.09 5.66
C ASN A 371 -37.17 -2.57 5.87
N THR A 372 -36.91 -1.80 4.81
CA THR A 372 -36.71 -0.35 4.90
C THR A 372 -37.21 0.30 3.62
N THR A 373 -37.80 1.48 3.71
CA THR A 373 -37.93 2.37 2.54
C THR A 373 -36.55 2.51 1.90
N PRO A 374 -36.38 2.39 0.58
CA PRO A 374 -35.07 2.41 -0.06
C PRO A 374 -34.37 3.75 0.19
N CYS A 375 -33.61 3.83 1.29
CA CYS A 375 -32.75 4.97 1.56
C CYS A 375 -31.46 4.75 0.77
N CYS A 376 -31.05 5.76 0.01
CA CYS A 376 -29.86 5.68 -0.80
C CYS A 376 -28.63 5.49 0.12
N THR A 377 -27.99 4.32 0.04
CA THR A 377 -26.67 4.14 0.65
C THR A 377 -25.72 5.21 0.12
N ARG A 378 -24.85 5.69 0.99
CA ARG A 378 -23.76 6.58 0.58
C ARG A 378 -22.99 5.98 -0.61
N PRO A 379 -22.84 6.71 -1.74
CA PRO A 379 -22.07 6.21 -2.87
C PRO A 379 -20.65 5.78 -2.47
N GLY A 380 -20.27 4.56 -2.85
CA GLY A 380 -19.00 3.94 -2.47
C GLY A 380 -19.13 2.87 -1.39
N THR A 381 -20.24 2.84 -0.64
CA THR A 381 -20.47 1.89 0.48
C THR A 381 -21.38 0.72 0.10
N GLU A 382 -21.54 0.44 -1.21
CA GLU A 382 -22.42 -0.64 -1.66
C GLU A 382 -21.94 -2.01 -1.14
N PRO A 383 -22.82 -2.96 -0.83
CA PRO A 383 -22.43 -4.20 -0.17
C PRO A 383 -21.89 -5.27 -1.14
N CYS A 384 -21.02 -4.90 -2.07
CA CYS A 384 -20.56 -5.79 -3.13
C CYS A 384 -19.81 -7.02 -2.59
N GLU A 385 -19.06 -6.88 -1.49
CA GLU A 385 -18.25 -7.94 -0.86
C GLU A 385 -18.66 -8.21 0.59
N SER A 386 -19.76 -7.61 1.06
CA SER A 386 -20.11 -7.56 2.47
C SER A 386 -21.53 -8.05 2.77
N LEU A 387 -22.12 -8.83 1.87
CA LEU A 387 -23.35 -9.57 2.17
C LEU A 387 -23.05 -10.67 3.19
N TYR A 388 -23.87 -10.85 4.20
CA TYR A 388 -23.69 -11.92 5.18
C TYR A 388 -25.01 -12.59 5.51
N LEU A 389 -24.92 -13.86 5.86
CA LEU A 389 -26.04 -14.63 6.41
C LEU A 389 -26.23 -14.28 7.90
N PRO A 390 -27.45 -14.43 8.43
CA PRO A 390 -27.70 -14.18 9.85
C PRO A 390 -26.84 -15.14 10.69
N LEU A 391 -26.22 -14.62 11.74
CA LEU A 391 -25.40 -15.42 12.63
C LEU A 391 -26.29 -16.43 13.37
N LYS A 392 -25.96 -17.72 13.30
CA LYS A 392 -26.65 -18.77 14.06
C LYS A 392 -26.40 -18.66 15.57
N GLU A 393 -25.27 -18.08 15.97
CA GLU A 393 -24.88 -17.86 17.36
C GLU A 393 -24.39 -16.42 17.58
N PRO A 394 -24.64 -15.81 18.77
CA PRO A 394 -24.29 -14.42 19.05
C PRO A 394 -22.79 -14.11 19.06
N VAL A 395 -21.92 -15.15 19.08
CA VAL A 395 -20.44 -15.03 19.15
C VAL A 395 -19.76 -15.42 17.82
N GLY A 396 -20.54 -15.73 16.77
CA GLY A 396 -20.00 -16.12 15.46
C GLY A 396 -19.38 -14.95 14.66
N ARG A 397 -18.39 -15.26 13.82
CA ARG A 397 -17.85 -14.33 12.83
C ARG A 397 -18.76 -14.30 11.60
N LYS A 398 -19.11 -13.09 11.10
CA LYS A 398 -19.88 -12.95 9.86
C LYS A 398 -19.12 -13.58 8.70
N THR A 399 -19.75 -14.49 7.97
CA THR A 399 -19.25 -15.02 6.70
C THR A 399 -19.76 -14.13 5.57
N TYR A 400 -18.84 -13.53 4.83
CA TYR A 400 -19.19 -12.61 3.76
C TYR A 400 -19.32 -13.30 2.40
N HIS A 401 -20.22 -12.76 1.58
CA HIS A 401 -20.56 -13.24 0.26
C HIS A 401 -20.56 -12.10 -0.77
N PHE A 402 -20.28 -12.45 -2.02
CA PHE A 402 -20.34 -11.51 -3.14
C PHE A 402 -21.76 -11.20 -3.58
N CYS A 403 -22.01 -9.93 -3.85
CA CYS A 403 -23.20 -9.47 -4.55
C CYS A 403 -23.28 -10.10 -5.94
N PRO A 404 -24.40 -10.76 -6.29
CA PRO A 404 -24.52 -11.48 -7.55
C PRO A 404 -24.67 -10.56 -8.77
N LEU A 405 -25.11 -9.32 -8.55
CA LEU A 405 -25.37 -8.33 -9.60
C LEU A 405 -24.12 -7.55 -10.02
N PHE A 406 -22.93 -7.87 -9.50
CA PHE A 406 -21.72 -7.07 -9.73
C PHE A 406 -21.42 -6.86 -11.23
N ALA A 407 -21.54 -7.92 -12.04
CA ALA A 407 -21.24 -7.89 -13.46
C ALA A 407 -22.11 -6.90 -14.25
N VAL A 408 -23.38 -6.76 -13.87
CA VAL A 408 -24.37 -5.91 -14.55
C VAL A 408 -24.62 -4.59 -13.83
N CYS A 409 -24.03 -4.38 -12.65
CA CYS A 409 -24.32 -3.24 -11.80
C CYS A 409 -23.86 -1.91 -12.45
N PRO A 410 -24.74 -0.92 -12.64
CA PRO A 410 -24.37 0.39 -13.16
C PRO A 410 -23.35 1.12 -12.29
N SER A 411 -23.43 1.02 -10.96
CA SER A 411 -22.44 1.61 -10.04
C SER A 411 -21.04 1.00 -10.12
N LYS A 412 -20.85 -0.05 -10.94
CA LYS A 412 -19.58 -0.75 -11.18
C LYS A 412 -19.13 -0.68 -12.65
N GLN A 413 -19.72 0.23 -13.44
CA GLN A 413 -19.42 0.41 -14.86
C GLN A 413 -17.93 0.69 -15.13
N GLN A 414 -17.25 1.41 -14.24
CA GLN A 414 -15.81 1.68 -14.34
C GLN A 414 -14.98 0.42 -14.55
N TYR A 415 -15.29 -0.69 -13.86
CA TYR A 415 -14.51 -1.93 -13.98
C TYR A 415 -14.72 -2.64 -15.32
N ARG A 416 -15.90 -2.49 -15.92
CA ARG A 416 -16.17 -2.98 -17.28
C ARG A 416 -15.38 -2.19 -18.29
N ASP A 417 -15.48 -0.87 -18.21
CA ASP A 417 -14.82 0.04 -19.13
C ASP A 417 -13.29 -0.01 -18.99
N MET A 418 -12.78 -0.23 -17.77
CA MET A 418 -11.34 -0.35 -17.49
C MET A 418 -10.69 -1.45 -18.33
N SER A 419 -11.39 -2.59 -18.55
CA SER A 419 -10.84 -3.73 -19.30
C SER A 419 -10.63 -3.44 -20.79
N THR A 420 -11.44 -2.55 -21.36
CA THR A 420 -11.47 -2.27 -22.80
C THR A 420 -10.79 -0.95 -23.17
N ALA A 421 -10.71 0.01 -22.24
CA ALA A 421 -10.11 1.31 -22.50
C ALA A 421 -8.59 1.21 -22.75
N CYS A 422 -8.11 2.01 -23.72
CA CYS A 422 -6.69 2.19 -24.01
C CYS A 422 -6.06 3.31 -23.16
N ILE A 423 -6.86 4.21 -22.58
CA ILE A 423 -6.36 5.31 -21.76
C ILE A 423 -6.91 5.19 -20.35
N TRP A 424 -6.00 5.15 -19.37
CA TRP A 424 -6.35 5.23 -17.95
C TRP A 424 -5.88 6.55 -17.37
N ILE A 425 -6.74 7.20 -16.58
CA ILE A 425 -6.38 8.43 -15.90
C ILE A 425 -6.60 8.23 -14.40
N THR A 426 -5.57 8.37 -13.60
CA THR A 426 -5.64 8.09 -12.18
C THR A 426 -4.94 9.17 -11.37
N THR A 427 -4.99 9.05 -10.05
CA THR A 427 -4.30 9.94 -9.12
C THR A 427 -3.35 9.11 -8.26
N PRO A 428 -2.31 9.73 -7.66
CA PRO A 428 -1.46 9.05 -6.68
C PRO A 428 -2.31 8.38 -5.58
N GLY A 429 -3.33 9.12 -5.10
CA GLY A 429 -4.39 8.65 -4.21
C GLY A 429 -5.00 7.31 -4.60
N ALA A 430 -5.55 7.25 -5.81
CA ALA A 430 -6.19 6.05 -6.29
C ALA A 430 -5.18 4.93 -6.52
N LEU A 431 -4.02 5.24 -7.08
CA LEU A 431 -2.95 4.28 -7.37
C LEU A 431 -2.47 3.59 -6.08
N GLY A 432 -2.05 4.37 -5.08
CA GLY A 432 -1.46 3.84 -3.85
C GLY A 432 -2.45 3.21 -2.87
N LYS A 433 -3.68 3.75 -2.71
CA LYS A 433 -4.63 3.28 -1.70
C LYS A 433 -5.76 2.39 -2.24
N SER A 434 -6.09 2.46 -3.53
CA SER A 434 -7.24 1.69 -4.04
C SER A 434 -6.91 0.22 -4.22
N SER A 435 -7.87 -0.63 -3.86
CA SER A 435 -7.83 -2.05 -4.16
C SER A 435 -8.85 -2.39 -5.23
N VAL A 436 -8.54 -3.42 -6.02
CA VAL A 436 -9.44 -3.92 -7.04
C VAL A 436 -10.44 -4.88 -6.40
N PRO A 437 -11.76 -4.78 -6.75
CA PRO A 437 -12.78 -5.68 -6.24
C PRO A 437 -12.45 -7.14 -6.54
N SER A 438 -12.75 -7.99 -5.57
CA SER A 438 -12.40 -9.38 -5.58
C SER A 438 -13.31 -10.28 -6.42
N GLN A 439 -14.43 -9.71 -6.90
CA GLN A 439 -15.28 -10.31 -7.91
C GLN A 439 -14.59 -10.41 -9.27
N ILE A 440 -13.68 -9.47 -9.59
CA ILE A 440 -12.93 -9.43 -10.85
C ILE A 440 -11.47 -9.86 -10.65
N GLU A 441 -10.85 -9.47 -9.53
CA GLU A 441 -9.46 -9.77 -9.25
C GLU A 441 -9.30 -10.54 -7.93
N LYS A 442 -9.11 -11.87 -8.05
CA LYS A 442 -8.95 -12.74 -6.88
C LYS A 442 -7.63 -12.49 -6.15
N ARG A 443 -6.59 -12.01 -6.84
CA ARG A 443 -5.31 -11.64 -6.24
C ARG A 443 -5.52 -10.45 -5.30
N LYS A 444 -4.85 -10.46 -4.14
CA LYS A 444 -4.84 -9.33 -3.20
C LYS A 444 -3.88 -8.25 -3.71
N VAL A 445 -4.23 -7.61 -4.81
CA VAL A 445 -3.42 -6.57 -5.46
C VAL A 445 -4.06 -5.19 -5.34
N HIS A 446 -3.20 -4.18 -5.32
CA HIS A 446 -3.60 -2.78 -5.42
C HIS A 446 -3.81 -2.40 -6.88
N LEU A 447 -4.45 -1.26 -7.10
CA LEU A 447 -4.61 -0.71 -8.44
C LEU A 447 -3.25 -0.50 -9.15
N THR A 448 -2.20 -0.13 -8.40
CA THR A 448 -0.82 -0.01 -8.93
C THR A 448 -0.35 -1.25 -9.67
N GLU A 449 -0.61 -2.45 -9.17
CA GLU A 449 -0.16 -3.67 -9.83
C GLU A 449 -0.88 -3.90 -11.15
N ILE A 450 -2.18 -3.58 -11.21
CA ILE A 450 -2.93 -3.68 -12.47
C ILE A 450 -2.46 -2.63 -13.46
N VAL A 451 -2.23 -1.39 -13.02
CA VAL A 451 -1.62 -0.33 -13.83
C VAL A 451 -0.26 -0.76 -14.36
N TYR A 452 0.58 -1.36 -13.51
CA TYR A 452 1.88 -1.87 -13.91
C TYR A 452 1.74 -2.99 -14.95
N GLU A 453 1.00 -4.06 -14.66
CA GLU A 453 0.86 -5.22 -15.55
C GLU A 453 0.23 -4.88 -16.90
N GLN A 454 -0.66 -3.89 -16.94
CA GLN A 454 -1.55 -3.65 -18.08
C GLN A 454 -1.30 -2.35 -18.83
N SER A 455 -0.36 -1.51 -18.40
CA SER A 455 0.04 -0.31 -19.15
C SER A 455 1.35 -0.55 -19.88
N ASP A 456 1.40 -0.11 -21.13
CA ASP A 456 2.61 -0.01 -21.94
C ASP A 456 3.44 1.22 -21.52
N LEU A 457 2.76 2.29 -21.08
CA LEU A 457 3.38 3.51 -20.57
C LEU A 457 2.59 4.08 -19.38
N VAL A 458 3.31 4.53 -18.35
CA VAL A 458 2.75 5.31 -17.24
C VAL A 458 3.42 6.67 -17.21
N ILE A 459 2.62 7.73 -17.34
CA ILE A 459 3.07 9.12 -17.32
C ILE A 459 2.68 9.73 -15.98
N PHE A 460 3.64 10.27 -15.25
CA PHE A 460 3.39 11.04 -14.03
C PHE A 460 3.48 12.53 -14.36
N ASP A 461 2.32 13.22 -14.35
CA ASP A 461 2.29 14.68 -14.47
C ASP A 461 2.53 15.32 -13.10
N GLU A 462 3.28 16.42 -13.06
CA GLU A 462 3.75 17.07 -11.82
C GLU A 462 4.39 16.05 -10.83
N ALA A 463 5.46 15.41 -11.30
CA ALA A 463 6.13 14.30 -10.60
C ALA A 463 6.62 14.66 -9.18
N ASP A 464 6.91 15.93 -8.91
CA ASP A 464 7.27 16.44 -7.59
C ASP A 464 6.10 16.31 -6.58
N THR A 465 4.89 16.69 -7.00
CA THR A 465 3.66 16.52 -6.19
C THR A 465 3.33 15.05 -5.99
N VAL A 466 3.57 14.22 -7.02
CA VAL A 466 3.40 12.77 -6.93
C VAL A 466 4.38 12.15 -5.92
N GLN A 467 5.64 12.58 -5.94
CA GLN A 467 6.67 12.13 -5.00
C GLN A 467 6.28 12.47 -3.55
N GLU A 468 5.93 13.72 -3.28
CA GLU A 468 5.46 14.15 -1.95
C GLU A 468 4.27 13.30 -1.47
N TRP A 469 3.33 12.98 -2.38
CA TRP A 469 2.19 12.15 -2.03
C TRP A 469 2.57 10.73 -1.63
N PHE A 470 3.49 10.08 -2.36
CA PHE A 470 3.96 8.74 -2.03
C PHE A 470 4.84 8.71 -0.78
N ASP A 471 5.67 9.73 -0.57
CA ASP A 471 6.45 9.87 0.67
C ASP A 471 5.52 9.93 1.88
N ASN A 472 4.45 10.75 1.81
CA ASN A 472 3.43 10.82 2.85
C ASN A 472 2.64 9.51 3.02
N LEU A 473 2.45 8.73 1.96
CA LEU A 473 1.78 7.42 2.03
C LEU A 473 2.64 6.38 2.76
N PHE A 474 3.94 6.32 2.45
CA PHE A 474 4.82 5.26 2.92
C PHE A 474 5.57 5.62 4.21
N ALA A 475 5.67 6.91 4.53
CA ALA A 475 6.17 7.45 5.79
C ALA A 475 5.05 8.17 6.56
N GLU A 476 3.88 7.52 6.68
CA GLU A 476 2.69 8.12 7.27
C GLU A 476 2.89 8.49 8.75
N GLU A 477 2.63 9.75 9.08
CA GLU A 477 2.50 10.20 10.46
C GLU A 477 1.09 9.87 10.97
N VAL A 478 1.01 8.92 11.90
CA VAL A 478 -0.27 8.56 12.52
C VAL A 478 -0.56 9.51 13.68
N VAL A 479 -1.61 10.31 13.56
CA VAL A 479 -2.11 11.15 14.64
C VAL A 479 -2.72 10.25 15.72
N LEU A 480 -2.09 10.20 16.89
CA LEU A 480 -2.56 9.37 18.01
C LEU A 480 -3.86 9.88 18.63
N THR A 481 -3.99 11.20 18.79
CA THR A 481 -5.19 11.86 19.33
C THR A 481 -5.26 13.31 18.82
N ASN A 482 -6.46 13.75 18.45
CA ASN A 482 -6.76 15.15 18.10
C ASN A 482 -8.18 15.57 18.53
N GLY A 483 -8.92 14.69 19.22
CA GLY A 483 -10.27 14.94 19.72
C GLY A 483 -11.40 14.63 18.71
N SER A 484 -11.07 14.16 17.50
CA SER A 484 -12.08 13.79 16.49
C SER A 484 -11.80 12.46 15.81
N ASP A 485 -10.62 12.32 15.22
CA ASP A 485 -10.26 11.26 14.27
C ASP A 485 -8.84 10.72 14.48
N GLY A 486 -8.21 11.05 15.63
CA GLY A 486 -6.99 10.40 16.06
C GLY A 486 -7.20 8.91 16.30
N LEU A 487 -6.16 8.10 16.05
CA LEU A 487 -6.23 6.64 16.12
C LEU A 487 -6.88 6.15 17.42
N LEU A 488 -6.45 6.69 18.57
CA LEU A 488 -6.92 6.25 19.88
C LEU A 488 -8.29 6.83 20.23
N ASP A 489 -8.68 7.96 19.64
CA ASP A 489 -10.00 8.56 19.82
C ASP A 489 -11.07 7.69 19.12
N VAL A 490 -10.77 7.19 17.92
CA VAL A 490 -11.64 6.27 17.16
C VAL A 490 -11.69 4.90 17.84
N GLU A 491 -10.54 4.34 18.21
CA GLU A 491 -10.45 3.04 18.89
C GLU A 491 -11.20 3.01 20.23
N ASP A 492 -11.21 4.10 21.01
CA ASP A 492 -11.98 4.17 22.27
C ASP A 492 -13.48 3.97 22.02
N VAL A 493 -14.02 4.66 21.00
CA VAL A 493 -15.45 4.58 20.65
C VAL A 493 -15.80 3.17 20.17
N GLU A 494 -15.00 2.59 19.26
CA GLU A 494 -15.24 1.25 18.75
C GLU A 494 -15.11 0.18 19.85
N THR A 495 -14.08 0.28 20.68
CA THR A 495 -13.86 -0.61 21.82
C THR A 495 -15.03 -0.52 22.80
N ALA A 496 -15.50 0.69 23.12
CA ALA A 496 -16.65 0.89 23.99
C ALA A 496 -17.94 0.28 23.42
N GLN A 497 -18.21 0.49 22.12
CA GLN A 497 -19.39 -0.08 21.44
C GLN A 497 -19.41 -1.60 21.47
N VAL A 498 -18.25 -2.26 21.33
CA VAL A 498 -18.12 -3.73 21.42
C VAL A 498 -18.19 -4.22 22.86
N TRP A 499 -17.64 -3.45 23.81
CA TRP A 499 -17.55 -3.82 25.22
C TRP A 499 -18.90 -3.76 25.95
N ILE A 500 -19.71 -2.73 25.69
CA ILE A 500 -21.00 -2.53 26.36
C ILE A 500 -21.92 -3.78 26.29
N PRO A 501 -22.15 -4.39 25.11
CA PRO A 501 -22.99 -5.59 25.00
C PRO A 501 -22.28 -6.88 25.43
N ARG A 502 -20.93 -6.89 25.57
CA ARG A 502 -20.13 -8.09 25.88
C ARG A 502 -19.16 -7.80 27.04
N ARG A 503 -19.71 -7.73 28.26
CA ARG A 503 -18.97 -7.41 29.49
C ARG A 503 -17.96 -8.49 29.91
N THR A 504 -18.13 -9.72 29.45
CA THR A 504 -17.20 -10.84 29.69
C THR A 504 -16.43 -11.16 28.41
N GLN A 505 -15.10 -11.06 28.48
CA GLN A 505 -14.20 -11.30 27.35
C GLN A 505 -13.15 -12.36 27.72
N PRO A 506 -12.64 -13.15 26.75
CA PRO A 506 -11.50 -14.02 26.96
C PRO A 506 -10.26 -13.26 27.46
N ALA A 507 -9.41 -13.93 28.24
CA ALA A 507 -8.20 -13.31 28.81
C ALA A 507 -7.29 -12.60 27.79
N PRO A 508 -7.05 -13.13 26.57
CA PRO A 508 -6.26 -12.42 25.56
C PRO A 508 -6.89 -11.10 25.11
N THR A 509 -8.21 -11.08 24.89
CA THR A 509 -8.95 -9.87 24.50
C THR A 509 -8.93 -8.85 25.62
N ARG A 510 -9.13 -9.30 26.86
CA ARG A 510 -9.08 -8.43 28.04
C ARG A 510 -7.74 -7.72 28.19
N ARG A 511 -6.62 -8.43 27.97
CA ARG A 511 -5.28 -7.83 27.99
C ARG A 511 -5.14 -6.67 26.99
N TRP A 512 -5.69 -6.80 25.79
CA TRP A 512 -5.66 -5.74 24.79
C TRP A 512 -6.53 -4.54 25.16
N VAL A 513 -7.75 -4.79 25.67
CA VAL A 513 -8.62 -3.71 26.16
C VAL A 513 -7.98 -2.97 27.33
N GLU A 514 -7.37 -3.69 28.27
CA GLU A 514 -6.64 -3.06 29.39
C GLU A 514 -5.46 -2.22 28.88
N ALA A 515 -4.69 -2.72 27.90
CA ALA A 515 -3.60 -1.98 27.29
C ALA A 515 -4.06 -0.69 26.58
N GLU A 516 -5.19 -0.75 25.87
CA GLU A 516 -5.83 0.41 25.24
C GLU A 516 -6.24 1.45 26.28
N ARG A 517 -6.97 1.05 27.32
CA ARG A 517 -7.39 1.94 28.42
C ARG A 517 -6.20 2.57 29.15
N HIS A 518 -5.15 1.79 29.42
CA HIS A 518 -3.92 2.32 30.03
C HIS A 518 -3.21 3.33 29.12
N SER A 519 -3.22 3.11 27.81
CA SER A 519 -2.63 4.03 26.83
C SER A 519 -3.39 5.36 26.79
N LEU A 520 -4.73 5.31 26.73
CA LEU A 520 -5.59 6.50 26.79
C LEU A 520 -5.44 7.28 28.09
N ALA A 521 -5.40 6.58 29.23
CA ALA A 521 -5.19 7.22 30.54
C ALA A 521 -3.82 7.93 30.60
N SER A 522 -2.77 7.29 30.04
CA SER A 522 -1.43 7.86 29.97
C SER A 522 -1.40 9.11 29.09
N ILE A 523 -2.05 9.06 27.92
CA ILE A 523 -2.13 10.20 26.99
C ILE A 523 -2.93 11.34 27.59
N SER A 524 -4.08 11.06 28.18
CA SER A 524 -4.89 12.05 28.89
C SER A 524 -4.07 12.73 29.98
N SER A 525 -3.31 11.95 30.76
CA SER A 525 -2.41 12.49 31.79
C SER A 525 -1.31 13.38 31.20
N ILE A 526 -0.68 12.98 30.09
CA ILE A 526 0.32 13.78 29.39
C ILE A 526 -0.30 15.09 28.89
N LEU A 527 -1.44 15.03 28.22
CA LEU A 527 -2.13 16.21 27.68
C LEU A 527 -2.61 17.15 28.79
N SER A 528 -3.15 16.62 29.90
CA SER A 528 -3.51 17.41 31.08
C SER A 528 -2.30 18.14 31.67
N ASN A 529 -1.17 17.44 31.84
CA ASN A 529 0.07 18.08 32.30
C ASN A 529 0.60 19.14 31.33
N LEU A 530 0.44 18.93 30.01
CA LEU A 530 0.82 19.89 28.98
C LEU A 530 -0.17 21.04 28.79
N THR A 531 -1.36 20.98 29.37
CA THR A 531 -2.38 22.04 29.33
C THR A 531 -2.54 22.76 30.66
N ASP A 532 -2.00 22.21 31.74
CA ASP A 532 -1.99 22.81 33.07
C ASP A 532 -1.37 24.22 33.08
N ARG A 533 -2.11 25.23 33.56
CA ARG A 533 -1.67 26.63 33.48
C ARG A 533 -0.39 26.92 34.26
N GLN A 534 -0.08 26.15 35.30
CA GLN A 534 1.08 26.39 36.17
C GLN A 534 2.33 25.73 35.61
N HIS A 535 2.25 24.47 35.16
CA HIS A 535 3.41 23.67 34.79
C HIS A 535 3.61 23.50 33.27
N ALA A 536 2.58 23.75 32.46
CA ALA A 536 2.64 23.57 31.01
C ALA A 536 3.74 24.38 30.32
N PRO A 537 4.01 25.67 30.66
CA PRO A 537 5.06 26.43 29.97
C PRO A 537 6.44 25.76 30.11
N ILE A 538 6.74 25.23 31.29
CA ILE A 538 8.01 24.56 31.59
C ILE A 538 8.09 23.23 30.83
N LEU A 539 7.01 22.43 30.86
CA LEU A 539 6.95 21.14 30.20
C LEU A 539 7.00 21.28 28.67
N ARG A 540 6.24 22.22 28.09
CA ARG A 540 6.27 22.51 26.64
C ARG A 540 7.65 22.97 26.18
N HIS A 541 8.32 23.81 26.98
CA HIS A 541 9.70 24.22 26.69
C HIS A 541 10.70 23.07 26.80
N TRP A 542 10.50 22.17 27.76
CA TRP A 542 11.38 21.01 27.97
C TRP A 542 11.23 19.94 26.88
N ILE A 543 9.99 19.61 26.49
CA ILE A 543 9.69 18.68 25.41
C ILE A 543 10.13 19.29 24.07
N GLY A 544 9.76 20.55 23.82
CA GLY A 544 10.02 21.26 22.57
C GLY A 544 9.08 20.82 21.44
N ARG A 545 9.40 21.20 20.20
CA ARG A 545 8.69 20.76 18.97
C ARG A 545 9.27 19.49 18.34
N ASN A 546 10.29 18.90 18.96
CA ASN A 546 11.02 17.77 18.40
C ASN A 546 10.42 16.45 18.88
N TYR A 547 10.54 15.40 18.07
CA TYR A 547 10.23 14.02 18.47
C TYR A 547 10.92 13.68 19.81
N PHE A 548 10.18 13.03 20.70
CA PHE A 548 10.71 12.61 22.00
C PHE A 548 10.38 11.15 22.29
N THR A 549 11.36 10.47 22.87
CA THR A 549 11.21 9.19 23.56
C THR A 549 11.47 9.37 25.05
N ALA A 550 11.04 8.41 25.87
CA ALA A 550 11.39 8.36 27.30
C ALA A 550 12.90 8.52 27.52
N LEU A 551 13.72 7.92 26.66
CA LEU A 551 15.18 8.04 26.70
C LEU A 551 15.63 9.47 26.40
N THR A 552 15.11 10.10 25.34
CA THR A 552 15.49 11.49 25.02
C THR A 552 15.07 12.47 26.11
N LEU A 553 13.92 12.26 26.77
CA LEU A 553 13.46 13.08 27.89
C LEU A 553 14.34 12.86 29.12
N ALA A 554 14.59 11.60 29.49
CA ALA A 554 15.49 11.25 30.59
C ALA A 554 16.91 11.81 30.35
N TYR A 555 17.37 11.76 29.10
CA TYR A 555 18.64 12.33 28.67
C TYR A 555 18.66 13.86 28.81
N LYS A 556 17.62 14.57 28.32
CA LYS A 556 17.45 16.02 28.50
C LYS A 556 17.41 16.41 29.98
N LEU A 557 16.72 15.62 30.81
CA LEU A 557 16.66 15.82 32.26
C LEU A 557 18.02 15.62 32.92
N ALA A 558 18.73 14.54 32.60
CA ALA A 558 20.05 14.25 33.14
C ALA A 558 21.04 15.36 32.80
N ARG A 559 21.02 15.89 31.56
CA ARG A 559 21.84 17.05 31.18
C ARG A 559 21.52 18.29 32.01
N ARG A 560 20.23 18.57 32.23
CA ARG A 560 19.80 19.73 33.05
C ARG A 560 20.23 19.59 34.50
N LEU A 561 20.10 18.41 35.10
CA LEU A 561 20.55 18.13 36.47
C LEU A 561 22.07 18.28 36.61
N LEU A 562 22.81 17.99 35.54
CA LEU A 562 24.27 18.16 35.49
C LEU A 562 24.70 19.60 35.12
N GLY A 563 23.76 20.53 34.91
CA GLY A 563 24.08 21.90 34.48
C GLY A 563 24.71 21.98 33.09
N LEU A 564 24.52 20.96 32.24
CA LEU A 564 25.11 20.91 30.91
C LEU A 564 24.28 21.75 29.91
N PRO A 565 24.93 22.40 28.93
CA PRO A 565 24.24 23.15 27.88
C PRO A 565 23.28 22.27 27.07
N LYS A 566 22.28 22.90 26.46
CA LYS A 566 21.28 22.16 25.69
C LYS A 566 21.94 21.42 24.54
N TRP A 567 21.36 20.29 24.16
CA TRP A 567 21.88 19.44 23.09
C TRP A 567 22.10 20.20 21.77
N GLU A 568 21.22 21.16 21.46
CA GLU A 568 21.27 22.01 20.28
C GLU A 568 22.40 23.07 20.32
N GLU A 569 22.97 23.34 21.50
CA GLU A 569 23.99 24.36 21.76
C GLU A 569 25.42 23.78 21.78
N CYS A 570 25.59 22.47 21.59
CA CYS A 570 26.88 21.76 21.68
C CYS A 570 27.48 21.45 20.31
N LEU A 571 28.75 21.83 20.07
CA LEU A 571 29.51 21.53 18.84
C LEU A 571 30.79 20.72 19.13
N GLY A 572 31.15 19.79 18.24
CA GLY A 572 32.45 19.10 18.25
C GLY A 572 32.71 18.17 19.46
N GLN A 573 33.96 18.16 19.96
CA GLN A 573 34.45 17.29 21.03
C GLN A 573 33.67 17.41 22.35
N ASP A 574 33.18 18.61 22.69
CA ASP A 574 32.41 18.88 23.92
C ASP A 574 31.09 18.09 23.97
N ARG A 575 30.52 17.78 22.80
CA ARG A 575 29.31 16.95 22.70
C ARG A 575 29.59 15.52 23.13
N ILE A 576 30.73 14.95 22.75
CA ILE A 576 31.09 13.56 23.08
C ILE A 576 31.30 13.37 24.58
N ASP A 577 31.98 14.30 25.25
CA ASP A 577 32.26 14.19 26.68
C ASP A 577 31.06 14.55 27.56
N THR A 578 30.22 15.51 27.14
CA THR A 578 28.93 15.76 27.80
C THR A 578 27.96 14.59 27.62
N ASP A 579 27.96 13.93 26.47
CA ASP A 579 27.15 12.75 26.19
C ASP A 579 27.56 11.55 27.05
N LYS A 580 28.86 11.29 27.19
CA LYS A 580 29.37 10.23 28.09
C LYS A 580 28.92 10.44 29.54
N ARG A 581 28.97 11.68 30.05
CA ARG A 581 28.53 12.02 31.42
C ARG A 581 27.03 11.81 31.61
N ALA A 582 26.22 12.27 30.66
CA ALA A 582 24.76 12.09 30.73
C ALA A 582 24.36 10.61 30.56
N GLN A 583 25.01 9.85 29.67
CA GLN A 583 24.77 8.42 29.47
C GLN A 583 25.12 7.58 30.71
N GLN A 584 26.14 7.93 31.49
CA GLN A 584 26.47 7.24 32.74
C GLN A 584 25.32 7.29 33.75
N ILE A 585 24.63 8.42 33.88
CA ILE A 585 23.47 8.55 34.78
C ILE A 585 22.26 7.77 34.25
N VAL A 586 21.95 7.91 32.96
CA VAL A 586 20.84 7.18 32.32
C VAL A 586 21.07 5.66 32.44
N SER A 587 22.29 5.18 32.26
CA SER A 587 22.64 3.76 32.42
C SER A 587 22.54 3.26 33.86
N ARG A 588 22.80 4.11 34.87
CA ARG A 588 22.60 3.78 36.28
C ARG A 588 21.12 3.73 36.66
N ALA A 589 20.30 4.65 36.14
CA ALA A 589 18.86 4.67 36.34
C ALA A 589 18.13 3.49 35.63
N ALA A 590 18.64 3.07 34.46
CA ALA A 590 18.16 1.88 33.76
C ALA A 590 18.49 0.58 34.53
N ARG A 591 19.62 0.53 35.25
CA ARG A 591 19.97 -0.62 36.09
C ARG A 591 19.17 -0.71 37.39
N SER A 592 18.74 0.41 37.97
CA SER A 592 17.89 0.43 39.17
C SER A 592 16.40 0.15 38.91
N SER A 593 15.93 0.33 37.68
CA SER A 593 14.55 -0.02 37.29
C SER A 593 14.37 -1.51 36.98
N LEU A 594 15.45 -2.24 36.69
CA LEU A 594 15.44 -3.71 36.54
C LEU A 594 15.22 -4.46 37.88
N SER A 595 15.46 -3.84 39.04
CA SER A 595 15.23 -4.44 40.36
C SER A 595 13.83 -4.23 40.94
N ALA A 596 13.00 -3.37 40.32
CA ALA A 596 11.61 -3.16 40.69
C ALA A 596 10.74 -3.68 39.55
N GLY A 597 10.18 -4.89 39.70
CA GLY A 597 9.51 -5.68 38.65
C GLY A 597 8.32 -5.01 37.95
N ALA A 598 8.58 -4.01 37.11
CA ALA A 598 7.64 -3.45 36.17
C ALA A 598 8.04 -3.91 34.76
N TYR A 599 7.13 -4.63 34.10
CA TYR A 599 7.23 -4.98 32.68
C TYR A 599 7.23 -3.70 31.84
N TYR A 600 8.41 -3.14 31.59
CA TYR A 600 8.62 -2.11 30.58
C TYR A 600 9.47 -2.70 29.45
N ALA A 601 8.92 -2.65 28.23
CA ALA A 601 9.62 -2.98 27.00
C ALA A 601 10.78 -2.01 26.80
N TYR A 602 12.00 -2.45 27.09
CA TYR A 602 13.22 -1.71 26.81
C TYR A 602 13.78 -2.13 25.45
N PHE A 603 13.79 -1.20 24.49
CA PHE A 603 14.67 -1.25 23.32
C PHE A 603 16.04 -0.71 23.72
N ALA A 604 17.03 -1.60 23.86
CA ALA A 604 18.43 -1.23 24.10
C ALA A 604 19.26 -1.48 22.83
N CYS A 605 19.67 -0.40 22.16
CA CYS A 605 20.66 -0.45 21.10
C CYS A 605 22.06 -0.37 21.74
N SER A 606 22.78 -1.49 21.78
CA SER A 606 24.15 -1.55 22.26
C SER A 606 25.14 -1.18 21.14
N ARG A 607 25.70 0.03 21.20
CA ARG A 607 26.97 0.34 20.53
C ARG A 607 28.08 0.25 21.57
N ARG A 608 28.84 -0.85 21.54
CA ARG A 608 30.17 -0.91 22.17
C ARG A 608 31.22 -0.62 21.10
N GLN A 609 32.00 0.40 21.44
CA GLN A 609 33.22 0.86 20.78
C GLN A 609 34.23 -0.27 20.56
N ARG A 610 34.96 -0.19 19.44
CA ARG A 610 36.34 -0.64 19.29
C ARG A 610 37.09 0.35 18.37
N PRO A 611 38.43 0.40 18.47
CA PRO A 611 39.24 1.62 18.31
C PRO A 611 39.23 2.23 16.92
#